data_AF-A0A7X8AP00-F1
#
_entry.id   AF-A0A7X8AP00-F1
#
_cell.length_a   1.000
_cell.length_b   1.000
_cell.length_c   1.000
_cell.angle_alpha   90.00
_cell.angle_beta   90.00
_cell.angle_gamma   90.00
#
_symmetry.space_group_name_H-M   'P 1'
#
loop_
_entity.id
_entity.type
_entity.pdbx_description
1 polymer ?
#
loop_
_entity_poly.entity_id
_entity_poly.type
_entity_poly.pdbx_seq_one_letter_code
_entity_poly.pdbx_strand_id
1 'polypeptide(L)' 'MVGAKKRWNELSPVARIAIVKLAVLDVGLKCWALADLVNRPQSQVKGSKTAWAIALTLVNSAGVLPATYLAWARSPD' A
#
# COMPACT_ATOMS: atom_id res chain seq x y z
N MET A 1 -14.91 -28.44 7.07
CA MET A 1 -13.79 -28.82 6.17
C MET A 1 -12.93 -27.59 5.96
N VAL A 2 -11.70 -27.56 6.45
CA VAL A 2 -10.76 -26.46 6.13
C VAL A 2 -10.33 -26.67 4.67
N GLY A 3 -10.66 -25.73 3.78
CA GLY A 3 -10.30 -25.83 2.37
C GLY A 3 -8.79 -25.93 2.19
N ALA A 4 -8.33 -26.84 1.34
CA ALA A 4 -6.90 -27.00 1.06
C ALA A 4 -6.31 -25.68 0.54
N LYS A 5 -5.24 -25.19 1.18
CA LYS A 5 -4.48 -24.04 0.68
C LYS A 5 -3.88 -24.41 -0.67
N LYS A 6 -4.34 -23.75 -1.74
CA LYS A 6 -3.78 -23.94 -3.07
C LYS A 6 -2.31 -23.54 -3.10
N ARG A 7 -1.47 -24.40 -3.65
CA ARG A 7 -0.06 -24.09 -3.90
C ARG A 7 0.05 -23.11 -5.06
N TRP A 8 1.14 -22.34 -5.11
CA TRP A 8 1.36 -21.36 -6.18
C TRP A 8 1.23 -21.97 -7.57
N ASN A 9 1.80 -23.17 -7.77
CA ASN A 9 1.76 -23.90 -9.03
C ASN A 9 0.38 -24.50 -9.38
N GLU A 10 -0.59 -24.43 -8.47
CA GLU A 10 -2.00 -24.84 -8.68
C GLU A 10 -2.90 -23.66 -9.05
N LEU A 11 -2.39 -22.41 -8.95
CA LEU A 11 -3.12 -21.22 -9.38
C LEU A 11 -3.19 -21.14 -10.90
N SER A 12 -4.30 -20.63 -11.44
CA SER A 12 -4.40 -20.30 -12.86
C SER A 12 -3.39 -19.22 -13.25
N PRO A 13 -2.94 -19.16 -14.52
CA PRO A 13 -2.03 -18.10 -14.97
C PRO A 13 -2.55 -16.69 -14.67
N VAL A 14 -3.85 -16.46 -14.86
CA VAL A 14 -4.51 -15.17 -14.58
C VAL A 14 -4.41 -14.80 -13.09
N ALA A 15 -4.64 -15.75 -12.19
CA ALA A 15 -4.53 -15.49 -10.75
C ALA A 15 -3.11 -15.13 -10.33
N ARG A 16 -2.09 -15.84 -10.85
CA ARG A 16 -0.67 -15.52 -10.57
C ARG A 16 -0.32 -14.12 -11.08
N ILE A 17 -0.72 -13.78 -12.30
CA ILE A 17 -0.49 -12.45 -12.88
C ILE A 17 -1.17 -11.37 -12.04
N ALA A 18 -2.41 -11.60 -11.60
CA ALA A 18 -3.14 -10.65 -10.76
C ALA A 18 -2.42 -10.41 -9.43
N ILE A 19 -1.96 -11.48 -8.75
CA ILE A 19 -1.20 -11.35 -7.50
C ILE A 19 0.09 -10.55 -7.70
N VAL A 20 0.85 -10.85 -8.76
CA VAL A 20 2.10 -10.12 -9.06
C VAL A 20 1.81 -8.64 -9.33
N LYS A 21 0.78 -8.33 -10.15
CA LYS A 21 0.39 -6.94 -10.43
C LYS A 21 -0.02 -6.18 -9.17
N LEU A 22 -0.82 -6.80 -8.31
CA LEU A 22 -1.24 -6.21 -7.04
C LEU A 22 -0.04 -5.97 -6.10
N ALA A 23 0.90 -6.91 -6.04
CA ALA A 23 2.12 -6.75 -5.24
C ALA A 23 3.00 -5.59 -5.74
N VAL A 24 3.21 -5.50 -7.06
CA VAL A 24 3.98 -4.40 -7.66
C VAL A 24 3.30 -3.05 -7.40
N LEU A 25 1.97 -2.99 -7.53
CA LEU A 25 1.20 -1.78 -7.25
C LEU A 25 1.31 -1.37 -5.78
N ASP A 26 1.14 -2.30 -4.83
CA ASP A 26 1.25 -2.03 -3.39
C ASP A 26 2.63 -1.49 -3.02
N VAL A 27 3.70 -2.16 -3.49
CA VAL A 27 5.07 -1.74 -3.21
C VAL A 27 5.37 -0.36 -3.82
N GLY A 28 4.99 -0.13 -5.08
CA GLY A 28 5.19 1.15 -5.74
C GLY A 28 4.47 2.30 -5.03
N LEU A 29 3.19 2.09 -4.68
CA LEU A 29 2.41 3.09 -3.94
C LEU A 29 2.97 3.35 -2.54
N LYS A 30 3.43 2.32 -1.82
CA LYS A 30 4.06 2.50 -0.51
C LYS A 30 5.34 3.32 -0.60
N CYS A 31 6.22 3.00 -1.56
CA CYS A 31 7.44 3.77 -1.78
C CYS A 31 7.14 5.24 -2.08
N TRP A 32 6.16 5.51 -2.95
CA TRP A 32 5.77 6.88 -3.27
C TRP A 32 5.15 7.60 -2.06
N ALA A 33 4.22 6.97 -1.35
CA ALA A 33 3.57 7.53 -0.17
C ALA A 33 4.60 7.86 0.93
N LEU A 34 5.56 6.97 1.20
CA LEU A 34 6.61 7.22 2.18
C LEU A 34 7.56 8.33 1.74
N ALA A 35 7.97 8.36 0.47
CA ALA A 35 8.80 9.44 -0.06
C ALA A 35 8.10 10.79 0.01
N ASP A 36 6.82 10.87 -0.36
CA ASP A 36 6.00 12.09 -0.22
C ASP A 36 5.88 12.49 1.26
N LEU A 37 5.57 11.55 2.15
CA LEU A 37 5.44 11.81 3.59
C LEU A 37 6.73 12.38 4.17
N VAL A 38 7.88 11.78 3.90
CA VAL A 38 9.17 12.25 4.44
C VAL A 38 9.41 13.71 4.06
N ASN A 39 9.15 14.09 2.81
CA ASN A 39 9.39 15.43 2.28
C ASN A 39 8.34 16.48 2.70
N ARG A 40 7.15 16.08 3.17
CA ARG A 40 6.10 17.04 3.57
C ARG A 40 6.23 17.54 5.01
N PRO A 41 6.02 18.84 5.27
CA PRO A 41 5.86 19.34 6.63
C PRO A 41 4.56 18.81 7.27
N GLN A 42 4.54 18.70 8.60
CA GLN A 42 3.38 18.19 9.36
C GLN A 42 2.09 18.98 9.11
N SER A 43 2.18 20.28 8.81
CA SER A 43 1.01 21.12 8.50
C SER A 43 0.30 20.74 7.20
N GLN A 44 0.95 19.99 6.30
CA GLN A 44 0.40 19.53 5.03
C GLN A 44 -0.13 18.08 5.09
N VAL A 45 -0.11 17.46 6.27
CA VAL A 45 -0.56 16.08 6.46
C VAL A 45 -1.72 16.08 7.45
N LYS A 46 -2.87 15.56 7.02
CA LYS A 46 -4.04 15.36 7.88
C LYS A 46 -3.72 14.28 8.92
N GLY A 47 -3.70 14.67 10.19
CA GLY A 47 -3.36 13.78 11.30
C GLY A 47 -1.86 13.61 11.51
N SER A 48 -1.47 12.72 12.43
CA SER A 48 -0.06 12.55 12.82
C SER A 48 0.79 11.95 11.70
N LYS A 49 1.88 12.64 11.34
CA LYS A 49 2.86 12.16 10.35
C LYS A 49 3.49 10.83 10.80
N THR A 50 3.76 10.68 12.10
CA THR A 50 4.30 9.44 12.66
C THR A 50 3.31 8.29 12.56
N ALA A 51 2.02 8.55 12.81
CA ALA A 51 0.99 7.52 12.66
C ALA A 51 0.89 7.04 11.20
N TRP A 52 0.96 7.96 10.24
CA TRP A 52 1.02 7.62 8.81
C TRP A 52 2.27 6.81 8.46
N ALA A 53 3.46 7.19 8.97
CA ALA A 53 4.69 6.45 8.71
C ALA A 53 4.61 5.00 9.22
N ILE A 54 4.11 4.81 10.45
CA ILE A 54 3.91 3.48 11.04
C ILE A 54 2.90 2.68 10.23
N ALA A 55 1.75 3.27 9.90
CA ALA A 55 0.69 2.59 9.15
C ALA A 55 1.18 2.15 7.76
N LEU A 56 1.82 3.06 7.01
CA LEU A 56 2.35 2.77 5.67
C LEU A 56 3.44 1.69 5.67
N THR A 57 4.22 1.60 6.75
CA THR A 57 5.31 0.63 6.87
C THR A 57 4.82 -0.76 7.29
N LEU A 58 3.87 -0.82 8.23
CA LEU A 58 3.48 -2.08 8.87
C LEU A 58 2.24 -2.75 8.26
N VAL A 59 1.37 -1.99 7.60
CA VAL A 59 0.10 -2.51 7.09
C VAL A 59 0.23 -2.95 5.63
N ASN A 60 -0.11 -4.21 5.36
CA ASN A 60 -0.27 -4.73 4.00
C ASN A 60 -1.73 -4.58 3.56
N SER A 61 -1.98 -3.73 2.58
CA SER A 61 -3.34 -3.33 2.18
C SER A 61 -3.60 -3.39 0.67
N ALA A 62 -2.70 -4.04 -0.10
CA ALA A 62 -2.80 -4.14 -1.56
C ALA A 62 -2.97 -2.76 -2.25
N GLY A 63 -2.27 -1.75 -1.76
CA GLY A 63 -2.25 -0.39 -2.30
C GLY A 63 -3.32 0.53 -1.72
N VAL A 64 -4.31 0.03 -0.97
CA VAL A 64 -5.41 0.87 -0.46
C VAL A 64 -4.92 1.93 0.51
N LEU A 65 -4.12 1.57 1.51
CA LEU A 65 -3.60 2.53 2.49
C LEU A 65 -2.65 3.60 1.89
N PRO A 66 -1.65 3.25 1.07
CA PRO A 66 -0.85 4.30 0.44
C PRO A 66 -1.65 5.16 -0.54
N ALA A 67 -2.66 4.60 -1.23
CA ALA A 67 -3.54 5.39 -2.08
C ALA A 67 -4.40 6.38 -1.27
N THR A 68 -4.95 5.99 -0.11
CA THR A 68 -5.71 6.92 0.73
C THR A 68 -4.84 8.05 1.27
N TYR A 69 -3.59 7.76 1.63
CA TYR A 69 -2.63 8.80 2.00
C TYR A 69 -2.42 9.80 0.86
N LEU A 70 -2.07 9.30 -0.34
CA LEU A 70 -1.75 10.10 -1.51
C LEU A 70 -2.95 10.89 -2.06
N ALA A 71 -4.17 10.38 -1.92
CA ALA A 71 -5.37 11.01 -2.47
C ALA A 71 -6.08 11.96 -1.48
N TRP A 72 -5.98 11.71 -0.16
CA TRP A 72 -6.78 12.43 0.83
C TRP A 72 -5.99 13.01 1.99
N ALA A 73 -5.00 12.29 2.50
CA ALA A 73 -4.32 12.70 3.74
C ALA A 73 -3.29 13.81 3.52
N ARG A 74 -2.63 13.83 2.35
CA ARG A 74 -1.73 14.94 1.99
C ARG A 74 -2.50 16.10 1.37
N SER A 75 -1.99 17.32 1.55
CA SER A 75 -2.45 18.48 0.77
C SER A 75 -1.92 18.39 -0.67
N PRO A 76 -2.69 18.85 -1.68
CA PRO A 76 -2.14 19.13 -3.00
C PRO A 76 -1.07 20.21 -2.91
N ASP A 77 -0.16 20.22 -3.88
CA ASP A 77 0.81 21.31 -4.04
C ASP A 77 0.10 22.57 -4.57
#